data_AF-A0A7X0D4T2-F1
#
_entry.id   AF-A0A7X0D4T2-F1
#
_cell.length_a   1.000
_cell.length_b   1.000
_cell.length_c   1.000
_cell.angle_alpha   90.00
_cell.angle_beta   90.00
_cell.angle_gamma   90.00
#
_symmetry.space_group_name_H-M   'P 1'
#
loop_
_entity.id
_entity.type
_entity.pdbx_description
1 polymer ?
#
loop_
_entity_poly.entity_id
_entity_poly.type
_entity_poly.pdbx_seq_one_letter_code
_entity_poly.pdbx_strand_id
1 'polypeptide(L)'
;MTTPIQLSTAAELVRAFVATGDTLGDRADLARFLRERRLATDGAIPITLADFDEAITLRDGLHAQLRRAAGHPADTEAIAKAQRVLDGLRVTVRIEPTEGTVSALAPAVVDEVRRGLARIAGAWATVLATGEWRKIRV
;
A
#
# COMPACT_ATOMS: atom_id res chain seq x y z
N MET A 1 -4.87 27.35 -16.98
CA MET A 1 -5.77 26.87 -15.91
C MET A 1 -5.62 25.36 -15.83
N THR A 2 -4.87 24.83 -14.87
CA THR A 2 -4.74 23.37 -14.66
C THR A 2 -5.70 22.97 -13.55
N THR A 3 -6.77 22.23 -13.89
CA THR A 3 -7.68 21.66 -12.90
C THR A 3 -6.88 20.78 -11.93
N PRO A 4 -7.00 20.97 -10.60
CA PRO A 4 -6.32 20.10 -9.65
C PRO A 4 -6.79 18.66 -9.88
N ILE A 5 -5.84 17.76 -10.12
CA ILE A 5 -6.13 16.33 -10.28
C ILE A 5 -6.50 15.82 -8.88
N GLN A 6 -7.79 15.67 -8.62
CA GLN A 6 -8.27 15.03 -7.41
C GLN A 6 -8.02 13.53 -7.53
N LEU A 7 -7.18 12.99 -6.64
CA LEU A 7 -6.93 11.55 -6.56
C LEU A 7 -8.06 10.87 -5.78
N SER A 8 -8.36 9.61 -6.10
CA SER A 8 -9.22 8.79 -5.25
C SER A 8 -8.53 8.49 -3.92
N THR A 9 -9.30 8.11 -2.90
CA THR A 9 -8.75 7.66 -1.60
C THR A 9 -7.73 6.52 -1.76
N ALA A 10 -7.95 5.62 -2.73
CA ALA A 10 -7.01 4.54 -3.02
C ALA A 10 -5.68 5.08 -3.57
N ALA A 11 -5.75 6.00 -4.54
CA ALA A 11 -4.55 6.64 -5.10
C ALA A 11 -3.82 7.51 -4.07
N GLU A 12 -4.54 8.21 -3.19
CA GLU A 12 -3.94 8.95 -2.08
C GLU A 12 -3.24 8.03 -1.08
N LEU A 13 -3.84 6.87 -0.77
CA LEU A 13 -3.22 5.90 0.12
C LEU A 13 -1.92 5.33 -0.46
N VAL A 14 -1.94 4.91 -1.73
CA VAL A 14 -0.73 4.41 -2.41
C VAL A 14 0.34 5.51 -2.46
N ARG A 15 -0.03 6.73 -2.85
CA ARG A 15 0.89 7.87 -2.87
C ARG A 15 1.50 8.11 -1.49
N ALA A 16 0.68 8.14 -0.44
CA ALA A 16 1.13 8.38 0.92
C ALA A 16 2.09 7.31 1.42
N PHE A 17 1.83 6.03 1.10
CA PHE A 17 2.70 4.93 1.48
C PHE A 17 4.06 5.03 0.79
N VAL A 18 4.05 5.23 -0.53
CA VAL A 18 5.26 5.35 -1.34
C VAL A 18 6.09 6.59 -0.96
N ALA A 19 5.43 7.72 -0.68
CA ALA A 19 6.07 8.97 -0.31
C ALA A 19 6.70 8.96 1.09
N THR A 20 6.55 7.88 1.87
CA THR A 20 7.25 7.78 3.16
C THR A 20 8.77 7.79 3.01
N GLY A 21 9.33 7.16 1.97
CA GLY A 21 10.78 7.13 1.75
C GLY A 21 11.56 6.84 3.03
N ASP A 22 12.54 7.69 3.35
CA ASP A 22 13.38 7.54 4.55
C ASP A 22 12.64 7.76 5.88
N THR A 23 11.42 8.32 5.88
CA THR A 23 10.63 8.53 7.11
C THR A 23 9.95 7.25 7.61
N LEU A 24 10.01 6.16 6.84
CA LEU A 24 9.63 4.82 7.26
C LEU A 24 10.93 4.04 7.49
N GLY A 25 11.63 4.40 8.55
CA GLY A 25 12.98 3.88 8.86
C GLY A 25 12.98 2.70 9.81
N ASP A 26 11.92 2.55 10.62
CA ASP A 26 11.81 1.44 11.57
C ASP A 26 10.37 0.95 11.78
N ARG A 27 10.24 -0.03 12.69
CA ARG A 27 8.96 -0.65 13.07
C ARG A 27 8.00 0.33 13.74
N ALA A 28 8.50 1.32 14.48
CA ALA A 28 7.66 2.32 15.13
C ALA A 28 7.06 3.28 14.09
N ASP A 29 7.84 3.65 13.08
CA ASP A 29 7.35 4.43 11.93
C ASP A 29 6.27 3.68 11.15
N LEU A 30 6.46 2.36 10.93
CA LEU A 30 5.44 1.55 10.28
C LEU A 30 4.15 1.49 11.10
N ALA A 31 4.24 1.25 12.41
CA ALA A 31 3.08 1.24 13.29
C ALA A 31 2.36 2.60 13.27
N ARG A 32 3.11 3.70 13.29
CA ARG A 32 2.58 5.07 13.20
C ARG A 32 1.84 5.31 11.89
N PHE A 33 2.47 4.99 10.75
CA PHE A 33 1.85 5.12 9.43
C PHE A 33 0.53 4.33 9.34
N LEU A 34 0.52 3.07 9.81
CA LEU A 34 -0.68 2.24 9.78
C LEU A 34 -1.82 2.83 10.61
N ARG A 35 -1.53 3.44 11.77
CA ARG A 35 -2.54 4.13 12.59
C ARG A 35 -3.04 5.42 11.97
N GLU A 36 -2.13 6.28 11.50
CA GLU A 36 -2.48 7.56 10.85
C GLU A 36 -3.37 7.35 9.62
N ARG A 37 -3.17 6.24 8.90
CA ARG A 37 -3.97 5.85 7.73
C ARG A 37 -5.17 4.96 8.07
N ARG A 38 -5.45 4.73 9.35
CA ARG A 38 -6.55 3.88 9.86
C ARG A 38 -6.54 2.46 9.25
N LEU A 39 -5.34 1.94 9.00
CA LEU A 39 -5.09 0.62 8.43
C LEU A 39 -4.92 -0.47 9.49
N ALA A 40 -4.70 -0.09 10.75
CA ALA A 40 -4.64 -0.97 11.91
C ALA A 40 -5.51 -0.41 13.03
N THR A 41 -5.91 -1.26 13.97
CA THR A 41 -6.62 -0.84 15.19
C THR A 41 -5.68 -0.08 16.15
N ASP A 42 -6.24 0.71 17.08
CA ASP A 42 -5.46 1.55 18.03
C ASP A 42 -4.67 0.74 19.08
N GLY A 43 -4.73 -0.59 19.04
CA GLY A 43 -4.01 -1.47 19.96
C GLY A 43 -2.49 -1.49 19.76
N ALA A 44 -1.83 -2.28 20.61
CA ALA A 44 -0.43 -2.63 20.40
C ALA A 44 -0.30 -3.45 19.11
N ILE A 45 0.57 -3.00 18.20
CA ILE A 45 0.83 -3.67 16.93
C ILE A 45 2.21 -4.34 17.08
N PRO A 46 2.27 -5.64 17.41
CA PRO A 46 3.54 -6.35 17.42
C PRO A 46 4.03 -6.51 15.98
N ILE A 47 5.00 -5.68 15.58
CA ILE A 47 5.62 -5.74 14.26
C ILE A 47 6.92 -6.54 14.37
N THR A 48 7.01 -7.66 13.65
CA THR A 48 8.26 -8.41 13.55
C THR A 48 9.23 -7.74 12.57
N LEU A 49 10.51 -8.12 12.59
CA LEU A 49 11.46 -7.61 11.59
C LEU A 49 11.04 -8.04 10.17
N ALA A 50 10.55 -9.27 10.00
CA ALA A 50 10.08 -9.78 8.72
C ALA A 50 8.89 -8.97 8.18
N ASP A 51 7.93 -8.58 9.04
CA ASP A 51 6.79 -7.77 8.60
C ASP A 51 7.24 -6.37 8.13
N PHE A 52 8.24 -5.80 8.81
CA PHE A 52 8.82 -4.52 8.41
C PHE A 52 9.56 -4.64 7.07
N ASP A 53 10.38 -5.67 6.90
CA ASP A 53 11.09 -5.92 5.64
C ASP A 53 10.12 -6.15 4.46
N GLU A 54 9.01 -6.87 4.69
CA GLU A 54 7.94 -7.03 3.70
C GLU A 54 7.30 -5.68 3.34
N ALA A 55 7.04 -4.82 4.34
CA ALA A 55 6.46 -3.49 4.12
C ALA A 55 7.40 -2.58 3.30
N ILE A 56 8.69 -2.54 3.63
CA ILE A 56 9.70 -1.79 2.89
C ILE A 56 9.82 -2.32 1.45
N THR A 57 9.90 -3.64 1.30
CA THR A 57 9.96 -4.29 -0.01
C THR A 57 8.76 -3.92 -0.87
N LEU A 58 7.56 -3.94 -0.30
CA LEU A 58 6.34 -3.54 -1.01
C LEU A 58 6.37 -2.06 -1.41
N ARG A 59 6.74 -1.17 -0.49
CA ARG A 59 6.84 0.28 -0.75
C ARG A 59 7.78 0.55 -1.93
N ASP A 60 8.96 -0.05 -1.90
CA ASP A 60 10.02 0.22 -2.88
C ASP A 60 9.64 -0.31 -4.27
N GLY A 61 9.01 -1.48 -4.36
CA GLY A 61 8.52 -1.98 -5.65
C GLY A 61 7.36 -1.16 -6.22
N LEU A 62 6.44 -0.67 -5.37
CA LEU A 62 5.39 0.26 -5.80
C LEU A 62 5.98 1.59 -6.28
N HIS A 63 6.97 2.12 -5.55
CA HIS A 63 7.71 3.32 -5.96
C HIS A 63 8.40 3.13 -7.31
N ALA A 64 9.13 2.02 -7.48
CA ALA A 64 9.81 1.69 -8.72
C ALA A 64 8.83 1.58 -9.90
N GLN A 65 7.66 0.98 -9.69
CA GLN A 65 6.64 0.88 -10.73
C GLN A 65 6.05 2.25 -11.11
N LEU A 66 5.82 3.14 -10.14
CA LEU A 66 5.37 4.51 -10.41
C LEU A 66 6.45 5.36 -11.10
N ARG A 67 7.72 5.20 -10.73
CA ARG A 67 8.86 5.85 -11.42
C ARG A 67 8.98 5.38 -12.86
N ARG A 68 8.85 4.08 -13.10
CA ARG A 68 8.79 3.48 -14.45
C ARG A 68 7.63 4.05 -15.26
N ALA A 69 6.45 4.20 -14.65
CA ALA A 69 5.28 4.82 -15.27
C ALA A 69 5.57 6.24 -15.78
N ALA A 70 6.36 6.98 -15.01
CA ALA A 70 6.78 8.35 -15.32
C ALA A 70 7.98 8.43 -16.29
N GLY A 71 8.40 7.30 -16.90
CA GLY A 71 9.47 7.26 -17.90
C GLY A 71 10.88 7.15 -17.33
N HIS A 72 11.04 6.90 -16.03
CA HIS A 72 12.35 6.67 -15.42
C HIS A 72 12.79 5.21 -15.57
N PRO A 73 14.10 4.91 -15.43
CA PRO A 73 14.59 3.54 -15.38
C PRO A 73 13.85 2.72 -14.31
N ALA A 74 13.49 1.48 -14.66
CA ALA A 74 12.78 0.58 -13.77
C ALA A 74 13.77 -0.22 -12.93
N ASP A 75 13.57 -0.25 -11.61
CA ASP A 75 14.15 -1.29 -10.76
C ASP A 75 13.27 -2.54 -10.86
N THR A 76 13.59 -3.41 -11.82
CA THR A 76 12.83 -4.64 -12.07
C THR A 76 12.95 -5.65 -10.92
N GLU A 77 14.04 -5.62 -10.17
CA GLU A 77 14.24 -6.53 -9.04
C GLU A 77 13.34 -6.12 -7.87
N ALA A 78 13.27 -4.82 -7.55
CA ALA A 78 12.36 -4.29 -6.53
C ALA A 78 10.89 -4.61 -6.87
N ILE A 79 10.50 -4.43 -8.14
CA ILE A 79 9.14 -4.77 -8.59
C ILE A 79 8.86 -6.27 -8.41
N ALA A 80 9.80 -7.15 -8.78
CA ALA A 80 9.62 -8.60 -8.63
C ALA A 80 9.60 -9.05 -7.16
N LYS A 81 10.36 -8.39 -6.27
CA LYS A 81 10.30 -8.63 -4.82
C LYS A 81 8.97 -8.19 -4.24
N ALA A 82 8.48 -7.01 -4.59
CA ALA A 82 7.18 -6.53 -4.15
C ALA A 82 6.03 -7.42 -4.64
N GLN A 83 6.11 -7.93 -5.88
CA GLN A 83 5.13 -8.90 -6.38
C GLN A 83 5.09 -10.15 -5.50
N ARG A 84 6.24 -10.69 -5.08
CA ARG A 84 6.29 -11.83 -4.14
C ARG A 84 5.66 -11.53 -2.79
N VAL A 85 5.80 -10.30 -2.27
CA VAL A 85 5.11 -9.87 -1.05
C VAL A 85 3.60 -9.87 -1.28
N LEU A 86 3.13 -9.29 -2.39
CA LEU A 86 1.71 -9.30 -2.76
C LEU A 86 1.14 -10.71 -2.91
N ASP A 87 1.88 -11.62 -3.53
CA ASP A 87 1.48 -13.03 -3.70
C ASP A 87 1.34 -13.77 -2.35
N GLY A 88 2.09 -13.34 -1.33
CA GLY A 88 1.98 -13.86 0.04
C GLY A 88 0.81 -13.29 0.85
N LEU A 89 0.21 -12.17 0.42
CA LEU A 89 -0.90 -11.54 1.14
C LEU A 89 -2.21 -12.26 0.85
N ARG A 90 -2.78 -12.89 1.88
CA ARG A 90 -4.10 -13.54 1.78
C ARG A 90 -5.20 -12.49 1.89
N VAL A 91 -5.97 -12.33 0.82
CA VAL A 91 -7.14 -11.46 0.74
C VAL A 91 -8.37 -12.24 0.31
N THR A 92 -9.53 -11.86 0.84
CA THR A 92 -10.85 -12.34 0.43
C THR A 92 -11.67 -11.18 -0.16
N VAL A 93 -12.72 -11.50 -0.90
CA VAL A 93 -13.65 -10.51 -1.45
C VAL A 93 -14.93 -10.54 -0.62
N ARG A 94 -15.45 -9.36 -0.26
CA ARG A 94 -16.77 -9.22 0.37
C ARG A 94 -17.84 -9.04 -0.69
N ILE A 95 -18.96 -9.74 -0.54
CA ILE A 95 -20.14 -9.59 -1.40
C ILE A 95 -20.92 -8.35 -1.00
N GLU A 96 -21.10 -8.14 0.31
CA GLU A 96 -21.80 -6.97 0.84
C GLU A 96 -20.82 -5.85 1.20
N PRO A 97 -21.08 -4.60 0.78
CA PRO A 97 -20.32 -3.46 1.22
C PRO A 97 -20.55 -3.25 2.72
N THR A 98 -19.48 -3.27 3.51
CA THR A 98 -19.55 -2.89 4.93
C THR A 98 -19.39 -1.38 5.02
N GLU A 99 -20.28 -0.69 5.74
CA GLU A 99 -20.18 0.76 5.92
C GLU A 99 -18.79 1.15 6.44
N GLY A 100 -18.17 2.14 5.79
CA GLY A 100 -16.82 2.62 6.14
C GLY A 100 -15.65 1.80 5.59
N THR A 101 -15.88 0.72 4.83
CA THR A 101 -14.79 -0.02 4.16
C THR A 101 -14.45 0.58 2.80
N VAL A 102 -13.17 0.94 2.63
CA VAL A 102 -12.64 1.63 1.43
C VAL A 102 -12.33 0.63 0.28
N SER A 103 -12.46 -0.68 0.53
CA SER A 103 -12.12 -1.71 -0.46
C SER A 103 -13.01 -2.94 -0.33
N ALA A 104 -13.37 -3.54 -1.49
CA ALA A 104 -14.03 -4.84 -1.56
C ALA A 104 -13.12 -6.00 -1.12
N LEU A 105 -11.80 -5.77 -1.14
CA LEU A 105 -10.82 -6.73 -0.64
C LEU A 105 -10.68 -6.60 0.87
N ALA A 106 -10.90 -7.71 1.56
CA ALA A 106 -10.74 -7.85 3.00
C ALA A 106 -9.51 -8.72 3.30
N PRO A 107 -8.65 -8.32 4.25
CA PRO A 107 -7.55 -9.17 4.65
C PRO A 107 -8.06 -10.47 5.30
N ALA A 108 -7.51 -11.61 4.90
CA ALA A 108 -7.89 -12.94 5.41
C ALA A 108 -6.98 -13.41 6.56
N VAL A 109 -6.36 -12.46 7.26
CA VAL A 109 -5.27 -12.67 8.23
C VAL A 109 -5.59 -12.04 9.57
N VAL A 110 -5.03 -12.62 10.62
CA VAL A 110 -5.32 -12.27 12.01
C VAL A 110 -4.45 -11.11 12.51
N ASP A 111 -3.21 -10.96 12.01
CA ASP A 111 -2.30 -9.92 12.45
C ASP A 111 -2.59 -8.55 11.79
N GLU A 112 -2.37 -7.47 12.56
CA GLU A 112 -2.71 -6.10 12.17
C GLU A 112 -1.81 -5.55 11.05
N VAL A 113 -0.55 -6.01 10.95
CA VAL A 113 0.39 -5.50 9.95
C VAL A 113 0.04 -6.04 8.58
N ARG A 114 -0.11 -7.37 8.44
CA ARG A 114 -0.56 -7.98 7.18
C ARG A 114 -1.94 -7.48 6.79
N ARG A 115 -2.82 -7.19 7.75
CA ARG A 115 -4.09 -6.53 7.48
C ARG A 115 -3.90 -5.15 6.85
N GLY A 116 -2.96 -4.36 7.37
CA GLY A 116 -2.58 -3.06 6.80
C GLY A 116 -2.01 -3.17 5.38
N LEU A 117 -1.04 -4.08 5.18
CA LEU A 117 -0.43 -4.33 3.86
C LEU A 117 -1.44 -4.84 2.84
N ALA A 118 -2.35 -5.72 3.23
CA ALA A 118 -3.43 -6.20 2.38
C ALA A 118 -4.40 -5.09 1.96
N ARG A 119 -4.64 -4.09 2.82
CA ARG A 119 -5.43 -2.90 2.44
C ARG A 119 -4.71 -2.02 1.44
N ILE A 120 -3.39 -1.85 1.58
CA ILE A 120 -2.56 -1.15 0.58
C ILE A 120 -2.57 -1.91 -0.74
N ALA A 121 -2.45 -3.24 -0.72
CA ALA A 121 -2.58 -4.09 -1.89
C ALA A 121 -3.96 -3.94 -2.56
N GLY A 122 -5.03 -3.85 -1.77
CA GLY A 122 -6.37 -3.59 -2.29
C GLY A 122 -6.50 -2.22 -2.96
N ALA A 123 -5.92 -1.18 -2.36
CA ALA A 123 -5.84 0.14 -2.98
C ALA A 123 -5.02 0.12 -4.28
N TRP A 124 -3.90 -0.60 -4.30
CA TRP A 124 -3.10 -0.81 -5.51
C TRP A 124 -3.89 -1.50 -6.62
N ALA A 125 -4.64 -2.56 -6.30
CA ALA A 125 -5.51 -3.24 -7.25
C ALA A 125 -6.58 -2.29 -7.82
N THR A 126 -7.21 -1.46 -6.99
CA THR A 126 -8.18 -0.44 -7.42
C THR A 126 -7.57 0.57 -8.37
N VAL A 127 -6.38 1.12 -8.06
CA VAL A 127 -5.73 2.10 -8.94
C VAL A 127 -5.24 1.46 -10.24
N LEU A 128 -4.81 0.20 -10.23
CA LEU A 128 -4.48 -0.56 -11.43
C LEU A 128 -5.71 -0.71 -12.35
N ALA A 129 -6.83 -1.18 -11.79
CA ALA A 129 -8.07 -1.40 -12.54
C ALA A 129 -8.64 -0.11 -13.15
N THR A 130 -8.55 1.01 -12.43
CA THR A 130 -9.04 2.32 -12.89
C THR A 130 -8.03 3.08 -13.75
N GLY A 131 -6.76 2.63 -13.79
CA GLY A 131 -5.67 3.32 -14.47
C GLY A 131 -5.16 4.58 -13.76
N GLU A 132 -5.66 4.89 -12.55
CA GLU A 132 -5.28 6.08 -11.77
C GLU A 132 -3.81 6.10 -11.36
N TRP A 133 -3.13 4.95 -11.32
CA TRP A 133 -1.70 4.87 -11.03
C TRP A 133 -0.84 5.79 -11.90
N ARG A 134 -1.27 6.07 -13.15
CA ARG A 134 -0.57 6.99 -14.07
C ARG A 134 -0.64 8.46 -13.63
N LYS A 135 -1.59 8.82 -12.76
CA LYS A 135 -1.79 10.16 -12.23
C LYS A 135 -1.05 10.37 -10.91
N ILE A 136 -0.59 9.30 -10.27
CA ILE A 136 0.17 9.36 -9.03
C ILE A 136 1.57 9.88 -9.35
N ARG A 137 1.96 10.98 -8.69
CA ARG A 137 3.30 11.56 -8.77
C ARG A 137 4.05 11.27 -7.47
N VAL A 138 5.28 10.82 -7.61
CA VAL A 138 6.24 10.46 -6.55
C VAL A 138 7.60 11.01 -6.89
#